data_AF-A0A1Z8JL78-F1
#
_entry.id   AF-A0A1Z8JL78-F1
#
_cell.length_a   1.000
_cell.length_b   1.000
_cell.length_c   1.000
_cell.angle_alpha   90.00
_cell.angle_beta   90.00
_cell.angle_gamma   90.00
#
_symmetry.space_group_name_H-M   'P 1'
#
loop_
_entity.id
_entity.type
_entity.pdbx_description
1 polymer ?
#
loop_
_entity_poly.entity_id
_entity_poly.type
_entity_poly.pdbx_seq_one_letter_code
_entity_poly.pdbx_strand_id
1 'polypeptide(L)'
;MSFVTDLINAIVPTVAYAEEVCIFPVEEVSAPVEVNEAAEKEQEQDDDDEEEEEDDDDDDDDEEESEDQFDALKKECSQLPSVKPYLHHYEECVERVTKEQQEPGYEDKHYKEDCVEEFFHLQHALNDCAAPKLFSKLK
;
A
#
# COMPACT_ATOMS: atom_id res chain seq x y z
N MET A 1 -28.19 -5.43 42.35
CA MET A 1 -27.15 -5.02 41.38
C MET A 1 -25.92 -4.68 42.20
N SER A 2 -25.00 -5.63 42.36
CA SER A 2 -23.83 -5.42 43.22
C SER A 2 -22.74 -4.73 42.41
N PHE A 3 -22.35 -3.52 42.82
CA PHE A 3 -21.30 -2.71 42.17
C PHE A 3 -19.97 -3.46 41.97
N VAL A 4 -19.70 -4.46 42.80
CA VAL A 4 -18.50 -5.31 42.72
C VAL A 4 -18.52 -6.18 41.45
N THR A 5 -19.67 -6.73 41.08
CA THR A 5 -19.84 -7.53 39.86
C THR A 5 -19.67 -6.67 38.60
N ASP A 6 -20.15 -5.42 38.63
CA ASP A 6 -20.04 -4.50 37.48
C ASP A 6 -18.58 -4.08 37.23
N LEU A 7 -17.80 -3.87 38.30
CA LEU A 7 -16.37 -3.57 38.19
C LEU A 7 -15.57 -4.75 37.63
N ILE A 8 -15.88 -5.98 38.04
CA ILE A 8 -15.20 -7.18 37.55
C ILE A 8 -15.50 -7.39 36.06
N ASN A 9 -16.75 -7.21 35.64
CA ASN A 9 -17.15 -7.34 34.24
C ASN A 9 -16.56 -6.24 33.34
N ALA A 10 -16.27 -5.05 33.87
CA ALA A 10 -15.62 -3.97 33.11
C ALA A 10 -14.12 -4.22 32.85
N ILE A 11 -13.46 -5.05 33.65
CA ILE A 11 -12.02 -5.33 33.55
C ILE A 11 -11.75 -6.61 32.75
N VAL A 12 -12.71 -7.53 32.67
CA VAL A 12 -12.58 -8.72 31.83
C VAL A 12 -12.95 -8.35 30.39
N PRO A 13 -12.00 -8.32 29.44
CA PRO A 13 -12.33 -8.09 28.05
C PRO A 13 -13.28 -9.20 27.59
N THR A 14 -14.49 -8.81 27.18
CA THR A 14 -15.39 -9.72 26.49
C THR A 14 -14.74 -10.05 25.15
N VAL A 15 -14.11 -11.22 25.07
CA VAL A 15 -13.55 -11.73 23.83
C VAL A 15 -14.73 -11.99 22.90
N ALA A 16 -15.03 -11.03 22.02
CA ALA A 16 -15.88 -11.27 20.87
C ALA A 16 -15.09 -12.20 19.96
N TYR A 17 -15.35 -13.50 20.06
CA TYR A 17 -14.91 -14.47 19.07
C TYR A 17 -15.52 -14.05 17.73
N ALA A 18 -14.71 -13.45 16.86
CA ALA A 18 -15.02 -13.33 15.44
C ALA A 18 -14.82 -14.71 14.81
N GLU A 19 -15.69 -15.66 15.14
CA GLU A 19 -15.89 -16.83 14.29
C GLU A 19 -16.81 -16.40 13.15
N GLU A 20 -16.23 -15.96 12.05
CA GLU A 20 -16.80 -16.17 10.72
C GLU A 20 -15.67 -16.11 9.69
N VAL A 21 -15.33 -17.29 9.20
CA VAL A 21 -14.38 -17.52 8.14
C VAL A 21 -14.94 -16.88 6.86
N CYS A 22 -14.37 -15.76 6.42
CA CYS A 22 -14.63 -15.21 5.09
C CYS A 22 -13.95 -16.09 4.03
N ILE A 23 -14.57 -17.23 3.69
CA ILE A 23 -14.30 -17.92 2.42
C ILE A 23 -14.98 -17.09 1.33
N PHE A 24 -14.23 -16.24 0.64
CA PHE A 24 -14.64 -15.71 -0.66
C PHE A 24 -14.26 -16.75 -1.73
N PRO A 25 -15.24 -17.30 -2.48
CA PRO A 25 -14.92 -18.16 -3.62
C PRO A 25 -14.31 -17.32 -4.74
N VAL A 26 -13.14 -17.76 -5.22
CA VAL A 26 -12.45 -17.25 -6.40
C VAL A 26 -13.27 -17.66 -7.63
N GLU A 27 -13.91 -16.70 -8.31
CA GLU A 27 -14.39 -16.88 -9.68
C GLU A 27 -13.38 -16.26 -10.65
N GLU A 28 -12.84 -17.11 -11.51
CA GLU A 28 -11.93 -16.79 -12.60
C GLU A 28 -12.62 -15.91 -13.65
N VAL A 29 -12.05 -14.76 -13.98
CA VAL A 29 -12.32 -14.07 -15.25
C VAL A 29 -10.99 -13.88 -15.98
N SER A 30 -10.78 -14.79 -16.92
CA SER A 30 -9.78 -14.72 -17.99
C SER A 30 -10.29 -13.77 -19.08
N ALA A 31 -9.53 -12.71 -19.37
CA ALA A 31 -9.60 -12.01 -20.64
C ALA A 31 -8.23 -11.38 -20.97
N PRO A 32 -7.58 -11.75 -22.10
CA PRO A 32 -6.28 -11.22 -22.49
C PRO A 32 -6.43 -9.89 -23.26
N VAL A 33 -5.64 -8.88 -22.91
CA VAL A 33 -5.53 -7.65 -23.70
C VAL A 33 -4.14 -7.60 -24.33
N GLU A 34 -4.11 -7.71 -25.65
CA GLU A 34 -2.94 -7.59 -26.51
C GLU A 34 -2.40 -6.15 -26.49
N VAL A 35 -1.09 -5.99 -26.23
CA VAL A 35 -0.39 -4.70 -26.37
C VAL A 35 0.39 -4.73 -27.68
N ASN A 36 -0.05 -3.92 -28.65
CA ASN A 36 0.66 -3.67 -29.90
C ASN A 36 1.65 -2.52 -29.71
N GLU A 37 2.89 -2.74 -30.12
CA GLU A 37 3.94 -1.74 -30.28
C GLU A 37 3.63 -0.79 -31.46
N ALA A 38 3.86 0.51 -31.29
CA ALA A 38 4.34 1.37 -32.38
C ALA A 38 5.00 2.64 -31.82
N ALA A 39 6.23 2.86 -32.27
CA ALA A 39 7.15 3.90 -31.88
C ALA A 39 6.95 5.25 -32.62
N GLU A 40 7.18 6.34 -31.88
CA GLU A 40 8.06 7.49 -32.19
C GLU A 40 8.01 8.15 -33.60
N LYS A 41 7.64 9.45 -33.64
CA LYS A 41 8.53 10.54 -34.14
C LYS A 41 7.95 11.95 -34.06
N GLU A 42 8.84 12.86 -33.68
CA GLU A 42 8.75 14.33 -33.61
C GLU A 42 8.71 15.02 -34.99
N GLN A 43 8.06 16.20 -35.10
CA GLN A 43 8.69 17.53 -35.36
C GLN A 43 7.71 18.60 -35.92
N GLU A 44 7.65 19.72 -35.17
CA GLU A 44 7.73 21.16 -35.55
C GLU A 44 6.74 21.87 -36.51
N GLN A 45 6.10 22.92 -35.92
CA GLN A 45 5.92 24.35 -36.36
C GLN A 45 5.31 24.65 -37.75
N ASP A 46 4.54 25.71 -38.04
CA ASP A 46 4.08 27.02 -37.50
C ASP A 46 3.08 27.50 -38.61
N ASP A 47 1.97 28.23 -38.45
CA ASP A 47 1.80 29.61 -38.00
C ASP A 47 0.32 30.01 -38.29
N ASP A 48 -0.32 30.69 -37.31
CA ASP A 48 -1.25 31.85 -37.37
C ASP A 48 -2.58 31.81 -38.18
N ASP A 49 -3.74 32.03 -37.52
CA ASP A 49 -4.44 33.34 -37.48
C ASP A 49 -5.83 33.28 -36.76
N GLU A 50 -5.96 34.17 -35.77
CA GLU A 50 -7.12 34.86 -35.14
C GLU A 50 -8.50 34.23 -34.85
N GLU A 51 -8.83 34.30 -33.54
CA GLU A 51 -10.10 34.67 -32.87
C GLU A 51 -11.42 33.93 -33.21
N GLU A 52 -11.89 33.09 -32.28
CA GLU A 52 -13.22 33.27 -31.66
C GLU A 52 -13.17 32.75 -30.21
N GLU A 53 -13.59 33.62 -29.29
CA GLU A 53 -13.84 33.26 -27.90
C GLU A 53 -15.09 32.40 -27.80
N GLU A 54 -14.91 31.11 -27.54
CA GLU A 54 -15.93 30.31 -26.86
C GLU A 54 -15.43 29.98 -25.45
N ASP A 55 -16.04 30.70 -24.52
CA ASP A 55 -16.26 30.36 -23.12
C ASP A 55 -16.90 28.97 -23.02
N ASP A 56 -16.09 27.93 -23.22
CA ASP A 56 -16.35 26.59 -22.71
C ASP A 56 -15.61 26.53 -21.37
N ASP A 57 -16.30 26.99 -20.33
CA ASP A 57 -16.02 26.65 -18.93
C ASP A 57 -16.22 25.12 -18.83
N ASP A 58 -15.24 24.40 -19.37
CA ASP A 58 -14.95 23.00 -19.11
C ASP A 58 -14.59 22.96 -17.63
N ASP A 59 -15.64 22.94 -16.80
CA ASP A 59 -15.69 22.33 -15.49
C ASP A 59 -15.39 20.83 -15.69
N ASP A 60 -14.21 20.55 -16.24
CA ASP A 60 -13.51 19.30 -16.08
C ASP A 60 -13.15 19.31 -14.60
N ASP A 61 -14.13 18.85 -13.83
CA ASP A 61 -14.04 18.24 -12.52
C ASP A 61 -13.04 17.09 -12.64
N ASP A 62 -11.78 17.46 -12.93
CA ASP A 62 -10.58 16.69 -12.76
C ASP A 62 -10.53 16.50 -11.26
N GLU A 63 -11.32 15.53 -10.79
CA GLU A 63 -11.22 14.89 -9.50
C GLU A 63 -9.77 14.40 -9.42
N GLU A 64 -8.82 15.29 -9.11
CA GLU A 64 -7.47 14.92 -8.73
C GLU A 64 -7.66 13.96 -7.57
N GLU A 65 -7.54 12.67 -7.87
CA GLU A 65 -7.70 11.59 -6.91
C GLU A 65 -6.69 11.87 -5.81
N SER A 66 -7.17 12.47 -4.71
CA SER A 66 -6.28 13.00 -3.68
C SER A 66 -5.44 11.84 -3.17
N GLU A 67 -4.11 11.93 -3.31
CA GLU A 67 -3.19 10.85 -2.90
C GLU A 67 -3.50 10.40 -1.47
N ASP A 68 -3.45 9.09 -1.22
CA ASP A 68 -3.65 8.55 0.12
C ASP A 68 -2.66 9.18 1.11
N GLN A 69 -3.20 9.91 2.09
CA GLN A 69 -2.41 10.68 3.03
C GLN A 69 -1.52 9.79 3.91
N PHE A 70 -1.87 8.53 4.11
CA PHE A 70 -1.06 7.58 4.86
C PHE A 70 0.14 7.10 4.05
N ASP A 71 -0.02 6.84 2.76
CA ASP A 71 1.08 6.44 1.89
C ASP A 71 2.08 7.58 1.66
N ALA A 72 1.59 8.82 1.50
CA ALA A 72 2.44 10.01 1.50
C ALA A 72 3.26 10.14 2.79
N LEU A 73 2.64 9.91 3.96
CA LEU A 73 3.32 9.91 5.25
C LEU A 73 4.33 8.77 5.41
N LYS A 74 4.02 7.55 4.94
CA LYS A 74 4.98 6.43 4.96
C LYS A 74 6.23 6.75 4.13
N LYS A 75 6.06 7.37 2.97
CA LYS A 75 7.17 7.78 2.10
C LYS A 75 8.05 8.86 2.74
N GLU A 76 7.46 9.82 3.45
CA GLU A 76 8.22 10.78 4.27
C GLU A 76 8.98 10.06 5.39
N CYS A 77 8.29 9.18 6.13
CA CYS A 77 8.86 8.47 7.27
C CYS A 77 9.97 7.48 6.88
N SER A 78 9.91 6.85 5.70
CA SER A 78 10.94 5.91 5.23
C SER A 78 12.29 6.57 4.97
N GLN A 79 12.31 7.89 4.71
CA GLN A 79 13.53 8.66 4.49
C GLN A 79 14.27 9.00 5.80
N LEU A 80 13.64 8.78 6.96
CA LEU A 80 14.25 9.07 8.26
C LEU A 80 15.45 8.16 8.54
N PRO A 81 16.55 8.69 9.10
CA PRO A 81 17.73 7.89 9.46
C PRO A 81 17.43 6.75 10.44
N SER A 82 16.38 6.89 11.26
CA SER A 82 15.94 5.85 12.20
C SER A 82 15.17 4.71 11.52
N VAL A 83 14.60 4.93 10.33
CA VAL A 83 13.79 3.95 9.60
C VAL A 83 14.61 3.24 8.52
N LYS A 84 15.57 3.94 7.90
CA LYS A 84 16.44 3.41 6.84
C LYS A 84 17.09 2.05 7.13
N PRO A 85 17.59 1.76 8.34
CA PRO A 85 18.16 0.44 8.63
C PRO A 85 17.14 -0.69 8.50
N TYR A 86 15.89 -0.48 8.94
CA TYR A 86 14.84 -1.49 8.83
C TYR A 86 14.43 -1.73 7.39
N LEU A 87 14.40 -0.68 6.56
CA LEU A 87 14.16 -0.82 5.13
C LEU A 87 15.27 -1.65 4.47
N HIS A 88 16.54 -1.34 4.76
CA HIS A 88 17.67 -2.13 4.25
C HIS A 88 17.59 -3.60 4.67
N HIS A 89 17.25 -3.91 5.92
CA HIS A 89 17.12 -5.30 6.37
C HIS A 89 15.98 -6.04 5.67
N TYR A 90 14.85 -5.36 5.45
CA TYR A 90 13.74 -5.92 4.68
C TYR A 90 14.14 -6.20 3.22
N GLU A 91 14.79 -5.25 2.56
CA GLU A 91 15.28 -5.42 1.17
C GLU A 91 16.31 -6.56 1.08
N GLU A 92 17.24 -6.66 2.03
CA GLU A 92 18.22 -7.75 2.10
C GLU A 92 17.55 -9.12 2.30
N CYS A 93 16.50 -9.20 3.12
CA CYS A 93 15.71 -10.42 3.25
C CYS A 93 15.01 -10.78 1.94
N VAL A 94 14.35 -9.81 1.29
CA VAL A 94 13.65 -10.01 0.02
C VAL A 94 14.60 -10.52 -1.05
N GLU A 95 15.80 -9.94 -1.16
CA GLU A 95 16.83 -10.41 -2.09
C GLU A 95 17.23 -11.87 -1.83
N ARG A 96 17.42 -12.23 -0.56
CA ARG A 96 17.80 -13.59 -0.14
C ARG A 96 16.69 -14.61 -0.43
N VAL A 97 15.45 -14.30 -0.05
CA VAL A 97 14.28 -15.16 -0.30
C VAL A 97 14.01 -15.31 -1.79
N THR A 98 14.10 -14.22 -2.56
CA THR A 98 13.94 -14.25 -4.02
C THR A 98 15.00 -15.14 -4.68
N LYS A 99 16.23 -15.10 -4.17
CA LYS A 99 17.29 -16.00 -4.63
C LYS A 99 17.02 -17.46 -4.27
N GLU A 100 16.53 -17.72 -3.06
CA GLU A 100 16.14 -19.05 -2.60
C GLU A 100 15.02 -19.66 -3.48
N GLN A 101 14.03 -18.84 -3.87
CA GLN A 101 12.92 -19.23 -4.74
C GLN A 101 13.35 -19.69 -6.14
N GLN A 102 14.51 -19.23 -6.61
CA GLN A 102 15.06 -19.61 -7.91
C GLN A 102 15.86 -20.92 -7.88
N GLU A 103 16.10 -21.49 -6.68
CA GLU A 103 16.86 -22.73 -6.53
C GLU A 103 16.04 -23.95 -7.00
N PRO A 104 16.66 -24.95 -7.65
CA PRO A 104 15.97 -26.16 -8.08
C PRO A 104 15.48 -26.94 -6.85
N GLY A 105 14.21 -27.35 -6.87
CA GLY A 105 13.59 -28.07 -5.76
C GLY A 105 13.10 -27.18 -4.61
N TYR A 106 13.01 -25.86 -4.82
CA TYR A 106 12.42 -24.93 -3.85
C TYR A 106 11.02 -25.36 -3.39
N GLU A 107 10.20 -25.91 -4.29
CA GLU A 107 8.85 -26.36 -3.96
C GLU A 107 8.81 -27.53 -2.98
N ASP A 108 9.81 -28.40 -3.02
CA ASP A 108 9.92 -29.56 -2.13
C ASP A 108 10.69 -29.23 -0.83
N LYS A 109 11.11 -27.97 -0.65
CA LYS A 109 11.92 -27.55 0.50
C LYS A 109 11.06 -27.53 1.76
N HIS A 110 11.52 -28.24 2.79
CA HIS A 110 10.81 -28.33 4.08
C HIS A 110 10.76 -26.98 4.82
N TYR A 111 11.74 -26.12 4.62
CA TYR A 111 11.81 -24.79 5.22
C TYR A 111 12.04 -23.76 4.12
N LYS A 112 11.09 -22.85 3.98
CA LYS A 112 11.16 -21.69 3.09
C LYS A 112 11.28 -20.46 3.99
N GLU A 113 12.30 -19.64 3.78
CA GLU A 113 12.45 -18.40 4.53
C GLU A 113 11.35 -17.41 4.11
N ASP A 114 10.87 -16.61 5.06
CA ASP A 114 9.99 -15.48 4.83
C ASP A 114 10.58 -14.20 5.44
N CYS A 115 10.04 -13.05 5.04
CA CYS A 115 10.51 -11.73 5.51
C CYS A 115 9.49 -11.04 6.43
N VAL A 116 8.64 -11.82 7.12
CA VAL A 116 7.57 -11.25 7.95
C VAL A 116 8.16 -10.51 9.14
N GLU A 117 9.25 -10.99 9.72
CA GLU A 117 9.90 -10.33 10.86
C GLU A 117 10.48 -8.95 10.46
N GLU A 118 11.24 -8.88 9.38
CA GLU A 118 11.83 -7.64 8.87
C GLU A 118 10.75 -6.66 8.42
N PHE A 119 9.68 -7.16 7.78
CA PHE A 119 8.52 -6.35 7.42
C PHE A 119 7.85 -5.75 8.66
N PHE A 120 7.69 -6.52 9.74
CA PHE A 120 7.08 -6.04 10.97
C PHE A 120 7.95 -4.97 11.65
N HIS A 121 9.28 -5.12 11.65
CA HIS A 121 10.18 -4.09 12.16
C HIS A 121 10.09 -2.79 11.34
N LEU A 122 10.08 -2.90 10.01
CA LEU A 122 9.91 -1.75 9.11
C LEU A 122 8.56 -1.07 9.35
N GLN A 123 7.46 -1.83 9.35
CA GLN A 123 6.13 -1.29 9.49
C GLN A 123 5.88 -0.69 10.88
N HIS A 124 6.45 -1.29 11.93
CA HIS A 124 6.42 -0.73 13.28
C HIS A 124 7.09 0.65 13.32
N ALA A 125 8.30 0.77 12.76
CA ALA A 125 9.03 2.04 12.71
C ALA A 125 8.32 3.10 11.86
N LEU A 126 7.69 2.72 10.73
CA LEU A 126 6.88 3.62 9.91
C LEU A 126 5.63 4.09 10.66
N ASN A 127 4.94 3.19 11.37
CA ASN A 127 3.74 3.51 12.12
C ASN A 127 4.02 4.46 13.29
N ASP A 128 5.13 4.28 14.01
CA ASP A 128 5.54 5.18 15.09
C ASP A 128 5.72 6.63 14.59
N CYS A 129 6.12 6.80 13.33
CA CYS A 129 6.26 8.11 12.69
C CYS A 129 4.93 8.64 12.10
N ALA A 130 4.16 7.81 11.41
CA ALA A 130 2.98 8.24 10.65
C ALA A 130 1.71 8.34 11.51
N ALA A 131 1.49 7.42 12.46
CA ALA A 131 0.29 7.37 13.30
C ALA A 131 -0.04 8.69 14.03
N PRO A 132 0.91 9.40 14.66
CA PRO A 132 0.60 10.67 15.33
C PRO A 132 0.25 11.82 14.37
N LYS A 133 0.50 11.68 13.06
CA LYS A 133 0.27 12.71 12.03
C LYS A 133 -0.98 12.45 11.21
N LEU A 134 -1.32 11.19 10.93
CA LEU A 134 -2.33 10.80 9.95
C LEU A 134 -3.68 11.50 10.15
N PHE A 135 -4.24 11.48 11.35
CA PHE A 135 -5.59 12.02 11.60
C PHE A 135 -5.68 13.54 11.49
N SER A 136 -4.55 14.27 11.48
CA SER A 136 -4.54 15.70 11.18
C SER A 136 -4.70 16.02 9.69
N LYS A 137 -4.51 15.01 8.83
CA LYS A 137 -4.59 15.11 7.36
C LYS A 137 -5.92 14.60 6.81
N LEU A 138 -6.72 13.91 7.63
CA LEU A 138 -8.01 13.35 7.25
C LEU A 138 -9.14 14.31 7.66
N LYS A 139 -10.22 14.35 6.86
CA LYS A 139 -11.34 15.29 7.00
C LYS A 139 -12.55 14.71 7.72
#